data_AF-A0A7J4M0K5-F1
#
_entry.id   AF-A0A7J4M0K5-F1
#
_cell.length_a   1.000
_cell.length_b   1.000
_cell.length_c   1.000
_cell.angle_alpha   90.00
_cell.angle_beta   90.00
_cell.angle_gamma   90.00
#
_symmetry.space_group_name_H-M   'P 1'
#
loop_
_entity.id
_entity.type
_entity.pdbx_description
1 polymer ?
#
loop_
_entity_poly.entity_id
_entity_poly.type
_entity_poly.pdbx_seq_one_letter_code
_entity_poly.pdbx_strand_id
1 'polypeptide(L)'
;SDIHVGSSYFLEEDFHRFLSWINGDFGTEEHRALAAKVRYLFIVGDLVDGVGIYPGQESELKIKDIYEQYKRFFEFVKLIPDSISIIISTGNHDAVRLSEPQPPLPKEFIGSFSKPNTYFVSNPSRVLIHHTDIFPGLDVLLYHGYSMDYYAQNLESVRIEGGYKRPDLLMRHFLQKRHLAPSHTSTLYVPGGKDYLVIESAPDIFVTGHIHKSGIANYRNTTMICGSCFQDTTPFQIKVGHSPEPGRVPIINLQTRQAKILKFIK
;
A
#
# COMPACT_ATOMS: atom_id res chain seq x y z
N SER A 1 0.36 3.19 0.99
CA SER A 1 0.80 2.61 -0.30
C SER A 1 1.04 3.77 -1.25
N ASP A 2 1.46 3.49 -2.48
CA ASP A 2 1.37 4.46 -3.58
C ASP A 2 2.08 5.78 -3.25
N ILE A 3 3.35 5.68 -2.84
CA ILE A 3 4.17 6.85 -2.50
C ILE A 3 4.65 7.53 -3.77
N HIS A 4 4.98 6.75 -4.81
CA HIS A 4 5.38 7.25 -6.13
C HIS A 4 6.57 8.22 -6.08
N VAL A 5 7.58 7.92 -5.26
CA VAL A 5 8.83 8.71 -5.22
C VAL A 5 9.45 8.77 -6.61
N GLY A 6 9.79 9.99 -7.05
CA GLY A 6 10.35 10.24 -8.38
C GLY A 6 9.37 10.90 -9.34
N SER A 7 8.06 10.82 -9.07
CA SER A 7 7.04 11.56 -9.80
C SER A 7 7.16 13.06 -9.56
N SER A 8 6.85 13.88 -10.57
CA SER A 8 6.66 15.33 -10.41
C SER A 8 5.40 15.66 -9.62
N TYR A 9 4.48 14.70 -9.50
CA TYR A 9 3.26 14.78 -8.70
C TYR A 9 3.44 14.24 -7.27
N PHE A 10 4.64 13.77 -6.90
CA PHE A 10 4.90 13.32 -5.54
C PHE A 10 4.77 14.48 -4.54
N LEU A 11 3.89 14.32 -3.56
CA LEU A 11 3.60 15.30 -2.52
C LEU A 11 4.63 15.21 -1.39
N GLU A 12 5.86 15.62 -1.72
CA GLU A 12 7.02 15.49 -0.86
C GLU A 12 6.86 16.26 0.48
N GLU A 13 6.29 17.46 0.46
CA GLU A 13 6.02 18.23 1.70
C GLU A 13 5.01 17.54 2.61
N ASP A 14 3.96 16.97 2.04
CA ASP A 14 2.90 16.23 2.74
C ASP A 14 3.43 14.96 3.36
N PHE A 15 4.29 14.25 2.61
CA PHE A 15 4.98 13.08 3.10
C PHE A 15 5.93 13.44 4.25
N HIS A 16 6.65 14.56 4.15
CA HIS A 16 7.45 15.08 5.26
C HIS A 16 6.60 15.40 6.50
N ARG A 17 5.37 15.93 6.37
CA ARG A 17 4.47 16.10 7.52
C ARG A 17 4.09 14.76 8.17
N PHE A 18 3.86 13.72 7.38
CA PHE A 18 3.67 12.38 7.91
C PHE A 18 4.93 11.88 8.65
N LEU A 19 6.12 12.07 8.09
CA LEU A 19 7.38 11.69 8.72
C LEU A 19 7.62 12.46 10.03
N SER A 20 7.33 13.76 10.08
CA SER A 20 7.40 14.52 11.33
C SER A 20 6.37 14.01 12.35
N TRP A 21 5.16 13.66 11.91
CA TRP A 21 4.14 13.12 12.80
C TRP A 21 4.52 11.76 13.39
N ILE A 22 5.02 10.82 12.58
CA ILE A 22 5.39 9.48 13.06
C ILE A 22 6.60 9.51 14.00
N ASN A 23 7.44 10.55 13.91
CA ASN A 23 8.51 10.84 14.86
C ASN A 23 8.01 11.53 16.15
N GLY A 24 6.77 11.98 16.20
CA GLY A 24 6.20 12.69 17.35
C GLY A 24 6.44 14.20 17.33
N ASP A 25 6.90 14.78 16.22
CA ASP A 25 7.29 16.19 16.09
C ASP A 25 6.21 17.07 15.45
N PHE A 26 5.05 16.50 15.08
CA PHE A 26 3.98 17.21 14.38
C PHE A 26 2.58 16.85 14.90
N GLY A 27 1.67 17.84 14.91
CA GLY A 27 0.28 17.69 15.33
C GLY A 27 0.00 18.11 16.78
N THR A 28 -1.23 17.87 17.24
CA THR A 28 -1.67 18.14 18.62
C THR A 28 -1.04 17.15 19.62
N GLU A 29 -1.21 17.40 20.92
CA GLU A 29 -0.78 16.45 21.95
C GLU A 29 -1.40 15.06 21.76
N GLU A 30 -2.69 14.99 21.42
CA GLU A 30 -3.37 13.74 21.09
C GLU A 30 -2.77 13.02 19.88
N HIS A 31 -2.39 13.78 18.84
CA HIS A 31 -1.72 13.23 17.66
C HIS A 31 -0.33 12.68 17.99
N ARG A 32 0.45 13.36 18.83
CA ARG A 32 1.77 12.90 19.26
C ARG A 32 1.67 11.68 20.18
N ALA A 33 0.70 11.67 21.10
CA ALA A 33 0.43 10.52 21.96
C ALA A 33 0.00 9.29 21.15
N LEU A 34 -0.71 9.49 20.03
CA LEU A 34 -1.02 8.43 19.08
C LEU A 34 0.22 7.92 18.34
N ALA A 35 1.06 8.83 17.81
CA ALA A 35 2.30 8.48 17.13
C ALA A 35 3.24 7.64 18.01
N ALA A 36 3.37 8.00 19.30
CA ALA A 36 4.19 7.29 20.27
C ALA A 36 3.77 5.82 20.51
N LYS A 37 2.52 5.45 20.14
CA LYS A 37 1.99 4.08 20.25
C LYS A 37 2.15 3.25 18.97
N VAL A 38 2.60 3.86 17.87
CA VAL A 38 2.83 3.14 16.61
C VAL A 38 3.97 2.15 16.80
N ARG A 39 3.77 0.91 16.35
CA ARG A 39 4.78 -0.17 16.41
C ARG A 39 4.98 -0.87 15.07
N TYR A 40 4.04 -0.71 14.14
CA TYR A 40 4.11 -1.32 12.82
C TYR A 40 3.71 -0.28 11.77
N LEU A 41 4.44 -0.24 10.66
CA LEU A 41 4.10 0.54 9.47
C LEU A 41 4.11 -0.40 8.27
N PHE A 42 3.02 -0.39 7.50
CA PHE A 42 2.90 -1.17 6.27
C PHE A 42 2.93 -0.23 5.06
N ILE A 43 3.87 -0.45 4.15
CA ILE A 43 3.98 0.25 2.86
C ILE A 43 3.68 -0.78 1.77
N VAL A 44 2.48 -0.70 1.18
CA VAL A 44 1.94 -1.73 0.28
C VAL A 44 2.02 -1.31 -1.19
N GLY A 45 3.20 -1.44 -1.77
CA GLY A 45 3.48 -1.22 -3.18
C GLY A 45 3.53 0.22 -3.64
N ASP A 46 4.03 0.37 -4.86
CA ASP A 46 4.29 1.62 -5.56
C ASP A 46 5.13 2.58 -4.70
N LEU A 47 6.29 2.07 -4.28
CA LEU A 47 7.25 2.79 -3.44
C LEU A 47 7.86 3.97 -4.19
N VAL A 48 8.10 3.76 -5.48
CA VAL A 48 8.64 4.70 -6.46
C VAL A 48 7.70 4.79 -7.65
N ASP A 49 7.81 5.85 -8.46
CA ASP A 49 6.95 6.03 -9.65
C ASP A 49 7.38 5.11 -10.80
N GLY A 50 8.60 4.58 -10.76
CA GLY A 50 9.13 3.69 -11.78
C GLY A 50 9.67 4.45 -13.00
N VAL A 51 10.07 3.69 -14.03
CA VAL A 51 10.52 4.22 -15.33
C VAL A 51 9.91 3.38 -16.44
N GLY A 52 9.18 4.02 -17.36
CA GLY A 52 8.57 3.35 -18.51
C GLY A 52 7.29 2.56 -18.18
N ILE A 53 6.57 2.95 -17.13
CA ILE A 53 5.34 2.29 -16.68
C ILE A 53 4.18 2.53 -17.65
N TYR A 54 4.05 3.74 -18.19
CA TYR A 54 3.02 4.07 -19.18
C TYR A 54 3.53 5.08 -20.23
N PRO A 55 2.90 5.14 -21.43
CA PRO A 55 3.31 6.06 -22.49
C PRO A 55 3.29 7.52 -22.04
N GLY A 56 4.40 8.23 -22.22
CA GLY A 56 4.54 9.64 -21.84
C GLY A 56 4.99 9.88 -20.40
N GLN A 57 5.20 8.84 -19.58
CA GLN A 57 5.62 8.99 -18.18
C GLN A 57 6.91 9.81 -18.02
N GLU A 58 7.85 9.74 -18.97
CA GLU A 58 9.15 10.42 -18.85
C GLU A 58 9.03 11.95 -18.63
N SER A 59 7.98 12.59 -19.17
CA SER A 59 7.71 14.01 -18.94
C SER A 59 7.13 14.32 -17.56
N GLU A 60 6.63 13.30 -16.87
CA GLU A 60 6.04 13.38 -15.52
C GLU A 60 7.06 12.99 -14.43
N LEU A 61 8.26 12.53 -14.78
CA LEU A 61 9.31 12.15 -13.82
C LEU A 61 10.21 13.33 -13.43
N LYS A 62 10.27 13.62 -12.13
CA LYS A 62 11.26 14.50 -11.50
C LYS A 62 12.61 13.79 -11.35
N ILE A 63 12.61 12.49 -11.07
CA ILE A 63 13.80 11.63 -10.99
C ILE A 63 13.66 10.55 -12.07
N LYS A 64 14.46 10.61 -13.13
CA LYS A 64 14.35 9.72 -14.30
C LYS A 64 15.11 8.39 -14.15
N ASP A 65 15.92 8.26 -13.12
CA ASP A 65 16.71 7.06 -12.85
C ASP A 65 16.07 6.24 -11.72
N ILE A 66 15.81 4.95 -11.98
CA ILE A 66 15.14 4.06 -11.03
C ILE A 66 15.94 3.83 -9.74
N TYR A 67 17.27 3.79 -9.81
CA TYR A 67 18.13 3.63 -8.64
C TYR A 67 18.10 4.87 -7.77
N GLU A 68 18.11 6.07 -8.38
CA GLU A 68 17.98 7.32 -7.65
C GLU A 68 16.58 7.50 -7.04
N GLN A 69 15.52 7.01 -7.69
CA GLN A 69 14.18 6.96 -7.08
C GLN A 69 14.17 6.12 -5.81
N TYR A 70 14.74 4.90 -5.84
CA TYR A 70 14.83 4.04 -4.67
C TYR A 70 15.73 4.61 -3.58
N LYS A 71 16.89 5.17 -3.94
CA LYS A 71 17.76 5.87 -2.99
C LYS A 71 17.02 6.98 -2.26
N ARG A 72 16.24 7.79 -2.99
CA ARG A 72 15.40 8.84 -2.38
C ARG A 72 14.30 8.26 -1.49
N PHE A 73 13.63 7.20 -1.92
CA PHE A 73 12.65 6.49 -1.10
C PHE A 73 13.27 6.01 0.23
N PHE A 74 14.45 5.40 0.18
CA PHE A 74 15.15 4.90 1.37
C PHE A 74 15.69 6.02 2.26
N GLU A 75 16.02 7.20 1.74
CA GLU A 75 16.31 8.38 2.55
C GLU A 75 15.12 8.74 3.45
N PHE A 76 13.89 8.66 2.95
CA PHE A 76 12.69 8.85 3.79
C PHE A 76 12.48 7.72 4.79
N VAL A 77 12.66 6.46 4.37
CA VAL A 77 12.49 5.31 5.27
C VAL A 77 13.47 5.37 6.44
N LYS A 78 14.69 5.89 6.24
CA LYS A 78 15.67 6.10 7.32
C LYS A 78 15.17 7.05 8.42
N LEU A 79 14.32 8.01 8.08
CA LEU A 79 13.75 8.98 9.03
C LEU A 79 12.70 8.38 9.96
N ILE A 80 12.24 7.15 9.73
CA ILE A 80 11.23 6.49 10.57
C ILE A 80 11.91 5.92 11.83
N PRO A 81 11.31 6.06 13.03
CA PRO A 81 11.89 5.55 14.28
C PRO A 81 12.24 4.06 14.26
N ASP A 82 13.36 3.70 14.90
CA ASP A 82 13.82 2.30 15.03
C ASP A 82 12.85 1.41 15.84
N SER A 83 11.99 2.03 16.67
CA SER A 83 10.98 1.35 17.48
C SER A 83 9.78 0.84 16.67
N ILE A 84 9.69 1.17 15.39
CA ILE A 84 8.57 0.82 14.50
C ILE A 84 9.04 -0.24 13.51
N SER A 85 8.44 -1.43 13.50
CA SER A 85 8.70 -2.42 12.44
C SER A 85 8.08 -1.95 11.12
N ILE A 86 8.88 -1.85 10.07
CA ILE A 86 8.48 -1.36 8.74
C ILE A 86 8.37 -2.56 7.80
N ILE A 87 7.17 -2.84 7.29
CA ILE A 87 6.89 -3.93 6.36
C ILE A 87 6.65 -3.30 4.99
N ILE A 88 7.45 -3.68 4.00
CA ILE A 88 7.44 -3.10 2.66
C ILE A 88 7.13 -4.21 1.64
N SER A 89 6.02 -4.05 0.92
CA SER A 89 5.64 -4.85 -0.24
C SER A 89 5.82 -4.04 -1.51
N THR A 90 6.01 -4.70 -2.64
CA THR A 90 6.08 -4.08 -3.98
C THR A 90 4.70 -3.91 -4.61
N GLY A 91 4.61 -3.06 -5.63
CA GLY A 91 3.46 -2.84 -6.50
C GLY A 91 3.84 -2.91 -7.98
N ASN A 92 2.99 -2.41 -8.87
CA ASN A 92 3.22 -2.50 -10.31
C ASN A 92 4.15 -1.41 -10.87
N HIS A 93 4.44 -0.35 -10.12
CA HIS A 93 5.47 0.65 -10.49
C HIS A 93 6.88 0.26 -10.01
N ASP A 94 6.98 -0.69 -9.08
CA ASP A 94 8.25 -1.12 -8.51
C ASP A 94 9.06 -1.98 -9.49
N ALA A 95 10.39 -1.98 -9.34
CA ALA A 95 11.34 -2.68 -10.20
C ALA A 95 11.39 -4.21 -9.94
N VAL A 96 10.23 -4.84 -10.13
CA VAL A 96 9.99 -6.28 -10.09
C VAL A 96 9.17 -6.66 -11.32
N ARG A 97 8.94 -7.96 -11.53
CA ARG A 97 8.00 -8.39 -12.57
C ARG A 97 6.61 -7.78 -12.34
N LEU A 98 5.93 -7.37 -13.40
CA LEU A 98 4.54 -6.92 -13.33
C LEU A 98 3.59 -8.06 -12.97
N SER A 99 3.91 -9.29 -13.39
CA SER A 99 3.08 -10.46 -13.13
C SER A 99 3.10 -10.87 -11.65
N GLU A 100 1.90 -11.07 -11.09
CA GLU A 100 1.68 -11.51 -9.73
C GLU A 100 1.81 -13.05 -9.60
N PRO A 101 2.31 -13.59 -8.48
CA PRO A 101 2.85 -12.86 -7.34
C PRO A 101 4.20 -12.19 -7.66
N GLN A 102 4.45 -11.00 -7.14
CA GLN A 102 5.72 -10.28 -7.27
C GLN A 102 6.66 -10.62 -6.10
N PRO A 103 7.96 -10.83 -6.34
CA PRO A 103 8.93 -11.09 -5.27
C PRO A 103 9.15 -9.84 -4.41
N PRO A 104 9.76 -9.98 -3.20
CA PRO A 104 10.27 -8.83 -2.48
C PRO A 104 11.25 -8.01 -3.32
N LEU A 105 11.41 -6.73 -2.99
CA LEU A 105 12.31 -5.83 -3.70
C LEU A 105 13.75 -6.40 -3.76
N PRO A 106 14.36 -6.54 -4.95
CA PRO A 106 15.71 -7.07 -5.08
C PRO A 106 16.78 -6.23 -4.36
N LYS A 107 17.83 -6.90 -3.88
CA LYS A 107 18.95 -6.27 -3.16
C LYS A 107 19.63 -5.15 -3.95
N GLU A 108 19.66 -5.27 -5.28
CA GLU A 108 20.21 -4.26 -6.18
C GLU A 108 19.50 -2.90 -6.03
N PHE A 109 18.17 -2.88 -5.92
CA PHE A 109 17.39 -1.66 -5.71
C PHE A 109 17.38 -1.19 -4.26
N ILE A 110 17.53 -2.12 -3.30
CA ILE A 110 17.76 -1.77 -1.88
C ILE A 110 19.12 -1.05 -1.73
N GLY A 111 20.11 -1.44 -2.54
CA GLY A 111 21.44 -0.85 -2.52
C GLY A 111 22.12 -1.02 -1.16
N SER A 112 22.67 0.09 -0.63
CA SER A 112 23.33 0.12 0.68
C SER A 112 22.38 0.43 1.84
N PHE A 113 21.06 0.55 1.60
CA PHE A 113 20.10 0.76 2.67
C PHE A 113 20.12 -0.44 3.63
N SER A 114 20.25 -0.14 4.92
CA SER A 114 20.16 -1.13 5.98
C SER A 114 19.50 -0.50 7.19
N LYS A 115 18.46 -1.16 7.69
CA LYS A 115 17.75 -0.81 8.91
C LYS A 115 17.18 -2.12 9.50
N PRO A 116 17.58 -2.56 10.71
CA PRO A 116 17.24 -3.89 11.21
C PRO A 116 15.74 -4.15 11.40
N ASN A 117 14.94 -3.10 11.57
CA ASN A 117 13.50 -3.13 11.74
C ASN A 117 12.71 -3.00 10.42
N THR A 118 13.37 -3.10 9.25
CA THR A 118 12.71 -3.06 7.94
C THR A 118 12.69 -4.44 7.28
N TYR A 119 11.51 -4.87 6.87
CA TYR A 119 11.24 -6.19 6.30
C TYR A 119 10.63 -6.04 4.90
N PHE A 120 11.29 -6.61 3.89
CA PHE A 120 10.80 -6.64 2.52
C PHE A 120 10.06 -7.94 2.27
N VAL A 121 8.83 -7.85 1.77
CA VAL A 121 7.94 -8.99 1.53
C VAL A 121 7.40 -8.99 0.10
N SER A 122 6.87 -10.12 -0.36
CA SER A 122 6.25 -10.26 -1.67
C SER A 122 4.91 -9.54 -1.78
N ASN A 123 4.41 -9.40 -3.01
CA ASN A 123 3.01 -9.04 -3.29
C ASN A 123 2.31 -10.23 -3.99
N PRO A 124 1.24 -10.83 -3.42
CA PRO A 124 0.77 -10.65 -2.05
C PRO A 124 1.75 -11.24 -1.01
N SER A 125 1.48 -10.97 0.26
CA SER A 125 2.17 -11.59 1.40
C SER A 125 1.26 -11.72 2.61
N ARG A 126 1.56 -12.67 3.51
CA ARG A 126 0.96 -12.75 4.84
C ARG A 126 2.02 -12.53 5.91
N VAL A 127 1.71 -11.65 6.85
CA VAL A 127 2.63 -11.27 7.92
C VAL A 127 1.91 -11.42 9.25
N LEU A 128 2.45 -12.28 10.12
CA LEU A 128 1.99 -12.42 11.49
C LEU A 128 2.68 -11.38 12.37
N ILE A 129 1.93 -10.47 12.97
CA ILE A 129 2.46 -9.44 13.87
C ILE A 129 2.07 -9.68 15.32
N HIS A 130 2.93 -9.21 16.23
CA HIS A 130 2.68 -9.19 17.67
C HIS A 130 2.43 -10.58 18.30
N HIS A 131 2.94 -11.67 17.72
CA HIS A 131 2.87 -12.99 18.34
C HIS A 131 3.66 -13.03 19.66
N THR A 132 3.06 -13.56 20.72
CA THR A 132 3.68 -13.80 22.04
C THR A 132 3.20 -15.13 22.60
N ASP A 133 3.78 -15.61 23.70
CA ASP A 133 3.37 -16.88 24.34
C ASP A 133 1.90 -16.91 24.78
N ILE A 134 1.28 -15.74 24.99
CA ILE A 134 -0.10 -15.59 25.45
C ILE A 134 -1.03 -14.98 24.40
N PHE A 135 -0.52 -14.64 23.21
CA PHE A 135 -1.31 -14.04 22.14
C PHE A 135 -0.86 -14.58 20.78
N PRO A 136 -1.76 -15.23 20.00
CA PRO A 136 -1.41 -15.87 18.73
C PRO A 136 -0.94 -14.89 17.65
N GLY A 137 -0.98 -13.59 17.89
CA GLY A 137 -0.65 -12.56 16.92
C GLY A 137 -1.86 -12.17 16.07
N LEU A 138 -1.62 -11.23 15.15
CA LEU A 138 -2.59 -10.79 14.14
C LEU A 138 -2.05 -11.15 12.77
N ASP A 139 -2.84 -11.86 11.99
CA ASP A 139 -2.51 -12.24 10.63
C ASP A 139 -2.92 -11.16 9.63
N VAL A 140 -1.92 -10.54 9.00
CA VAL A 140 -2.10 -9.44 8.05
C VAL A 140 -1.85 -9.93 6.64
N LEU A 141 -2.90 -9.96 5.82
CA LEU A 141 -2.80 -10.18 4.37
C LEU A 141 -2.51 -8.85 3.67
N LEU A 142 -1.44 -8.82 2.89
CA LEU A 142 -1.02 -7.69 2.06
C LEU A 142 -1.23 -8.06 0.59
N TYR A 143 -1.84 -7.15 -0.15
CA TYR A 143 -1.97 -7.24 -1.60
C TYR A 143 -1.94 -5.84 -2.17
N HIS A 144 -1.06 -5.52 -3.12
CA HIS A 144 -1.00 -4.17 -3.68
C HIS A 144 -2.34 -3.74 -4.28
N GLY A 145 -2.99 -4.62 -5.05
CA GLY A 145 -4.32 -4.34 -5.58
C GLY A 145 -4.39 -4.22 -7.10
N TYR A 146 -3.41 -4.72 -7.87
CA TYR A 146 -3.39 -4.54 -9.33
C TYR A 146 -4.68 -5.00 -10.02
N SER A 147 -5.32 -6.06 -9.50
CA SER A 147 -6.59 -6.54 -10.03
C SER A 147 -7.80 -5.63 -9.77
N MET A 148 -7.68 -4.65 -8.87
CA MET A 148 -8.79 -3.78 -8.45
C MET A 148 -9.35 -2.94 -9.60
N ASP A 149 -8.49 -2.50 -10.52
CA ASP A 149 -8.91 -1.78 -11.73
C ASP A 149 -9.93 -2.60 -12.55
N TYR A 150 -9.62 -3.87 -12.77
CA TYR A 150 -10.50 -4.76 -13.51
C TYR A 150 -11.88 -4.87 -12.84
N TYR A 151 -11.93 -5.11 -11.53
CA TYR A 151 -13.22 -5.27 -10.84
C TYR A 151 -13.97 -3.95 -10.66
N ALA A 152 -13.28 -2.82 -10.52
CA ALA A 152 -13.91 -1.51 -10.45
C ALA A 152 -14.68 -1.19 -11.74
N GLN A 153 -14.17 -1.65 -12.90
CA GLN A 153 -14.77 -1.40 -14.21
C GLN A 153 -15.78 -2.48 -14.62
N ASN A 154 -15.47 -3.76 -14.36
CA ASN A 154 -16.22 -4.90 -14.91
C ASN A 154 -17.27 -5.46 -13.96
N LEU A 155 -17.13 -5.26 -12.66
CA LEU A 155 -18.08 -5.81 -11.69
C LEU A 155 -19.24 -4.83 -11.47
N GLU A 156 -20.39 -5.16 -12.03
CA GLU A 156 -21.57 -4.28 -12.05
C GLU A 156 -21.98 -3.77 -10.67
N SER A 157 -22.04 -4.65 -9.66
CA SER A 157 -22.42 -4.25 -8.30
C SER A 157 -21.42 -3.30 -7.63
N VAL A 158 -20.14 -3.32 -8.01
CA VAL A 158 -19.16 -2.32 -7.55
C VAL A 158 -19.31 -1.02 -8.36
N ARG A 159 -19.45 -1.12 -9.68
CA ARG A 159 -19.54 0.03 -10.58
C ARG A 159 -20.75 0.92 -10.26
N ILE A 160 -21.93 0.33 -10.08
CA ILE A 160 -23.16 1.06 -9.74
C ILE A 160 -23.05 1.76 -8.38
N GLU A 161 -22.35 1.15 -7.42
CA GLU A 161 -22.19 1.69 -6.06
C GLU A 161 -21.05 2.70 -5.90
N GLY A 162 -20.30 3.01 -6.97
CA GLY A 162 -19.28 4.06 -6.98
C GLY A 162 -17.90 3.65 -7.50
N GLY A 163 -17.71 2.41 -7.95
CA GLY A 163 -16.49 1.94 -8.60
C GLY A 163 -15.24 2.17 -7.73
N TYR A 164 -14.27 2.91 -8.29
CA TYR A 164 -13.04 3.34 -7.61
C TYR A 164 -13.24 4.07 -6.28
N LYS A 165 -14.42 4.63 -6.02
CA LYS A 165 -14.72 5.32 -4.75
C LYS A 165 -15.08 4.35 -3.62
N ARG A 166 -15.23 3.05 -3.90
CA ARG A 166 -15.66 2.01 -2.95
C ARG A 166 -14.63 0.88 -2.82
N PRO A 167 -13.40 1.18 -2.31
CA PRO A 167 -12.42 0.14 -2.01
C PRO A 167 -12.99 -0.98 -1.12
N ASP A 168 -13.91 -0.65 -0.21
CA ASP A 168 -14.55 -1.60 0.70
C ASP A 168 -15.30 -2.72 -0.04
N LEU A 169 -15.93 -2.41 -1.17
CA LEU A 169 -16.65 -3.41 -1.98
C LEU A 169 -15.69 -4.31 -2.77
N LEU A 170 -14.61 -3.72 -3.31
CA LEU A 170 -13.55 -4.45 -4.01
C LEU A 170 -12.85 -5.44 -3.07
N MET A 171 -12.42 -4.96 -1.90
CA MET A 171 -11.78 -5.81 -0.89
C MET A 171 -12.71 -6.91 -0.39
N ARG A 172 -14.00 -6.58 -0.18
CA ARG A 172 -15.03 -7.56 0.19
C ARG A 172 -15.19 -8.63 -0.88
N HIS A 173 -15.16 -8.26 -2.15
CA HIS A 173 -15.25 -9.21 -3.26
C HIS A 173 -14.13 -10.26 -3.19
N PHE A 174 -12.88 -9.82 -2.95
CA PHE A 174 -11.75 -10.75 -2.81
C PHE A 174 -11.92 -11.72 -1.64
N LEU A 175 -12.35 -11.22 -0.48
CA LEU A 175 -12.62 -12.07 0.69
C LEU A 175 -13.77 -13.07 0.44
N GLN A 176 -14.82 -12.65 -0.26
CA GLN A 176 -15.94 -13.53 -0.63
C GLN A 176 -15.52 -14.62 -1.61
N LYS A 177 -14.68 -14.27 -2.58
CA LYS A 177 -14.16 -15.21 -3.59
C LYS A 177 -12.98 -16.03 -3.08
N ARG A 178 -12.41 -15.66 -1.94
CA ARG A 178 -11.20 -16.27 -1.36
C ARG A 178 -10.04 -16.26 -2.37
N HIS A 179 -9.95 -15.20 -3.16
CA HIS A 179 -8.96 -15.05 -4.21
C HIS A 179 -8.75 -13.56 -4.54
N LEU A 180 -7.51 -13.13 -4.75
CA LEU A 180 -7.14 -11.74 -4.99
C LEU A 180 -7.36 -11.29 -6.44
N ALA A 181 -7.42 -12.22 -7.40
CA ALA A 181 -7.74 -11.95 -8.81
C ALA A 181 -8.50 -13.12 -9.50
N PRO A 182 -9.73 -13.47 -9.04
CA PRO A 182 -10.42 -14.71 -9.44
C PRO A 182 -10.77 -14.84 -10.93
N SER A 183 -11.01 -13.73 -11.62
CA SER A 183 -11.29 -13.71 -13.05
C SER A 183 -9.99 -13.83 -13.86
N HIS A 184 -10.00 -14.69 -14.88
CA HIS A 184 -8.91 -14.76 -15.85
C HIS A 184 -8.68 -13.38 -16.48
N THR A 185 -7.42 -13.00 -16.72
CA THR A 185 -6.99 -11.67 -17.20
C THR A 185 -7.28 -10.47 -16.28
N SER A 186 -7.82 -10.68 -15.07
CA SER A 186 -8.02 -9.56 -14.13
C SER A 186 -6.72 -9.01 -13.55
N THR A 187 -5.63 -9.77 -13.65
CA THR A 187 -4.25 -9.36 -13.36
C THR A 187 -3.30 -10.08 -14.31
N LEU A 188 -2.07 -9.58 -14.46
CA LEU A 188 -0.98 -10.34 -15.05
C LEU A 188 -0.51 -11.35 -14.03
N TYR A 189 -0.39 -12.63 -14.39
CA TYR A 189 0.01 -13.66 -13.43
C TYR A 189 1.10 -14.56 -14.00
N VAL A 190 1.94 -15.08 -13.10
CA VAL A 190 2.97 -16.06 -13.46
C VAL A 190 2.32 -17.45 -13.49
N PRO A 191 2.31 -18.15 -14.63
CA PRO A 191 1.80 -19.52 -14.67
C PRO A 191 2.69 -20.42 -13.82
N GLY A 192 2.07 -21.22 -12.95
CA GLY A 192 2.79 -22.11 -12.04
C GLY A 192 1.88 -23.20 -11.48
N GLY A 193 2.48 -24.19 -10.81
CA GLY A 193 1.75 -25.33 -10.24
C GLY A 193 0.97 -25.02 -8.95
N LYS A 194 1.21 -23.85 -8.34
CA LYS A 194 0.48 -23.34 -7.17
C LYS A 194 0.03 -21.92 -7.44
N ASP A 195 -1.23 -21.63 -7.09
CA ASP A 195 -1.78 -20.28 -7.13
C ASP A 195 -1.58 -19.59 -5.77
N TYR A 196 -0.78 -18.52 -5.77
CA TYR A 196 -0.47 -17.73 -4.59
C TYR A 196 -1.44 -16.57 -4.35
N LEU A 197 -2.42 -16.36 -5.25
CA LEU A 197 -3.47 -15.36 -5.10
C LEU A 197 -4.69 -15.91 -4.36
N VAL A 198 -4.73 -17.22 -4.09
CA VAL A 198 -5.74 -17.88 -3.25
C VAL A 198 -5.60 -17.45 -1.80
N ILE A 199 -6.72 -17.06 -1.19
CA ILE A 199 -6.81 -16.73 0.25
C ILE A 199 -7.17 -18.01 1.02
N GLU A 200 -6.14 -18.79 1.38
CA GLU A 200 -6.29 -20.12 2.02
C GLU A 200 -7.03 -20.09 3.37
N SER A 201 -6.84 -19.04 4.17
CA SER A 201 -7.59 -18.79 5.42
C SER A 201 -7.97 -17.32 5.54
N ALA A 202 -9.04 -17.00 6.27
CA ALA A 202 -9.44 -15.60 6.47
C ALA A 202 -8.39 -14.85 7.31
N PRO A 203 -7.91 -13.67 6.88
CA PRO A 203 -6.96 -12.88 7.65
C PRO A 203 -7.67 -12.05 8.73
N ASP A 204 -6.91 -11.63 9.75
CA ASP A 204 -7.38 -10.66 10.73
C ASP A 204 -7.49 -9.26 10.12
N ILE A 205 -6.50 -8.89 9.32
CA ILE A 205 -6.40 -7.59 8.65
C ILE A 205 -6.05 -7.83 7.19
N PHE A 206 -6.75 -7.16 6.28
CA PHE A 206 -6.47 -7.18 4.85
C PHE A 206 -6.11 -5.77 4.40
N VAL A 207 -4.90 -5.58 3.86
CA VAL A 207 -4.38 -4.26 3.46
C VAL A 207 -4.11 -4.21 1.96
N THR A 208 -4.62 -3.17 1.30
CA THR A 208 -4.40 -2.90 -0.13
C THR A 208 -3.99 -1.45 -0.42
N GLY A 209 -3.72 -1.14 -1.69
CA GLY A 209 -3.41 0.19 -2.21
C GLY A 209 -3.91 0.35 -3.64
N HIS A 210 -3.05 0.82 -4.54
CA HIS A 210 -3.19 0.87 -6.00
C HIS A 210 -4.23 1.88 -6.54
N ILE A 211 -5.45 1.90 -6.00
CA ILE A 211 -6.51 2.79 -6.51
C ILE A 211 -6.49 4.20 -5.94
N HIS A 212 -5.51 4.50 -5.08
CA HIS A 212 -5.27 5.82 -4.47
C HIS A 212 -6.48 6.36 -3.66
N LYS A 213 -7.28 5.46 -3.10
CA LYS A 213 -8.49 5.80 -2.33
C LYS A 213 -8.39 5.21 -0.93
N SER A 214 -8.44 6.08 0.08
CA SER A 214 -8.47 5.61 1.47
C SER A 214 -9.80 4.94 1.81
N GLY A 215 -9.75 3.80 2.49
CA GLY A 215 -10.96 3.12 2.95
C GLY A 215 -10.69 2.22 4.15
N ILE A 216 -11.63 2.20 5.09
CA ILE A 216 -11.61 1.26 6.22
C ILE A 216 -12.99 0.65 6.35
N ALA A 217 -13.06 -0.67 6.39
CA ALA A 217 -14.30 -1.40 6.58
C ALA A 217 -14.06 -2.69 7.37
N ASN A 218 -15.13 -3.30 7.86
CA ASN A 218 -15.07 -4.64 8.43
C ASN A 218 -15.95 -5.58 7.62
N TYR A 219 -15.46 -6.79 7.38
CA TYR A 219 -16.24 -7.86 6.79
C TYR A 219 -15.99 -9.16 7.55
N ARG A 220 -17.01 -9.66 8.26
CA ARG A 220 -16.96 -10.92 9.02
C ARG A 220 -15.70 -11.05 9.89
N ASN A 221 -15.42 -10.01 10.68
CA ASN A 221 -14.26 -9.90 11.59
C ASN A 221 -12.89 -9.65 10.92
N THR A 222 -12.80 -9.59 9.59
CA THR A 222 -11.60 -9.08 8.91
C THR A 222 -11.68 -7.56 8.80
N THR A 223 -10.68 -6.85 9.33
CA THR A 223 -10.54 -5.41 9.09
C THR A 223 -9.87 -5.16 7.74
N MET A 224 -10.60 -4.53 6.83
CA MET A 224 -10.14 -4.16 5.49
C MET A 224 -9.64 -2.72 5.50
N ILE A 225 -8.42 -2.51 5.01
CA ILE A 225 -7.75 -1.21 4.95
C ILE A 225 -7.22 -0.99 3.53
N CYS A 226 -7.77 -0.02 2.82
CA CYS A 226 -7.17 0.47 1.59
C CYS A 226 -6.35 1.72 1.91
N GLY A 227 -5.04 1.65 1.67
CA GLY A 227 -4.17 2.80 1.67
C GLY A 227 -4.56 3.77 0.55
N SER A 228 -4.32 5.06 0.80
CA SER A 228 -4.32 6.06 -0.27
C SER A 228 -2.92 6.19 -0.87
N CYS A 229 -2.63 7.33 -1.48
CA CYS A 229 -1.33 7.68 -2.06
C CYS A 229 -0.67 8.90 -1.39
N PHE A 230 0.58 9.16 -1.76
CA PHE A 230 1.26 10.46 -1.59
C PHE A 230 1.59 11.10 -2.95
N GLN A 231 0.80 10.79 -3.98
CA GLN A 231 0.88 11.38 -5.31
C GLN A 231 -0.36 12.23 -5.57
N ASP A 232 -0.16 13.46 -6.04
CA ASP A 232 -1.25 14.29 -6.55
C ASP A 232 -1.89 13.67 -7.80
N THR A 233 -3.05 14.17 -8.19
CA THR A 233 -3.81 13.63 -9.31
C THR A 233 -3.05 13.83 -10.62
N THR A 234 -2.67 12.74 -11.29
CA THR A 234 -1.95 12.78 -12.56
C THR A 234 -2.91 12.94 -13.75
N PRO A 235 -2.44 13.45 -14.91
CA PRO A 235 -3.24 13.53 -16.13
C PRO A 235 -3.76 12.15 -16.58
N PHE A 236 -2.97 11.09 -16.38
CA PHE A 236 -3.38 9.72 -16.66
C PHE A 236 -4.57 9.30 -15.77
N GLN A 237 -4.47 9.52 -14.45
CA GLN A 237 -5.54 9.22 -13.50
C GLN A 237 -6.86 9.93 -13.85
N ILE A 238 -6.80 11.19 -14.26
CA ILE A 238 -7.99 11.94 -14.72
C ILE A 238 -8.61 11.26 -15.95
N LYS A 239 -7.80 10.85 -16.93
CA LYS A 239 -8.27 10.19 -18.16
C LYS A 239 -8.98 8.86 -17.88
N VAL A 240 -8.53 8.10 -16.88
CA VAL A 240 -9.14 6.82 -16.50
C VAL A 240 -10.22 6.95 -15.42
N GLY A 241 -10.59 8.17 -15.04
CA GLY A 241 -11.68 8.44 -14.10
C GLY A 241 -11.33 8.17 -12.63
N HIS A 242 -10.04 8.11 -12.28
CA HIS A 242 -9.60 7.99 -10.89
C HIS A 242 -9.83 9.32 -10.14
N SER A 243 -10.13 9.22 -8.85
CA SER A 243 -10.29 10.36 -7.95
C SER A 243 -9.49 10.10 -6.67
N PRO A 244 -8.16 10.31 -6.72
CA PRO A 244 -7.25 10.06 -5.63
C PRO A 244 -7.61 10.85 -4.37
N GLU A 245 -7.17 10.34 -3.21
CA GLU A 245 -7.29 11.04 -1.93
C GLU A 245 -5.95 11.14 -1.22
N PRO A 246 -4.99 11.90 -1.76
CA PRO A 246 -3.62 11.83 -1.31
C PRO A 246 -3.44 12.23 0.16
N GLY A 247 -2.29 11.88 0.73
CA GLY A 247 -1.89 12.22 2.10
C GLY A 247 -2.85 11.69 3.17
N ARG A 248 -3.54 10.58 2.89
CA ARG A 248 -4.43 9.90 3.84
C ARG A 248 -3.83 8.59 4.33
N VAL A 249 -3.60 8.50 5.64
CA VAL A 249 -2.97 7.35 6.28
C VAL A 249 -3.94 6.69 7.25
N PRO A 250 -4.47 5.49 6.93
CA PRO A 250 -5.21 4.68 7.87
C PRO A 250 -4.33 4.26 9.06
N ILE A 251 -4.88 4.35 10.27
CA ILE A 251 -4.27 3.83 11.51
C ILE A 251 -5.29 2.98 12.24
N ILE A 252 -4.83 1.84 12.76
CA ILE A 252 -5.63 0.88 13.52
C ILE A 252 -5.02 0.68 14.90
N ASN A 253 -5.87 0.68 15.92
CA ASN A 253 -5.52 0.22 17.25
C ASN A 253 -5.62 -1.31 17.28
N LEU A 254 -4.49 -2.00 17.52
CA LEU A 254 -4.43 -3.46 17.48
C LEU A 254 -5.21 -4.13 18.62
N GLN A 255 -5.41 -3.44 19.75
CA GLN A 255 -6.16 -3.97 20.89
C GLN A 255 -7.68 -3.85 20.68
N THR A 256 -8.15 -2.69 20.21
CA THR A 256 -9.59 -2.41 20.10
C THR A 256 -10.15 -2.62 18.70
N ARG A 257 -9.30 -2.84 17.70
CA ARG A 257 -9.63 -2.83 16.25
C ARG A 257 -10.25 -1.53 15.74
N GLN A 258 -10.33 -0.49 16.57
CA GLN A 258 -10.78 0.83 16.15
C GLN A 258 -9.76 1.43 15.18
N ALA A 259 -10.27 2.05 14.12
CA ALA A 259 -9.43 2.57 13.07
C ALA A 259 -9.93 3.94 12.61
N LYS A 260 -8.99 4.78 12.18
CA LYS A 260 -9.24 6.15 11.70
C LYS A 260 -8.29 6.49 10.57
N ILE A 261 -8.62 7.52 9.80
CA ILE A 261 -7.80 7.99 8.69
C ILE A 261 -7.24 9.36 9.08
N LEU A 262 -5.92 9.47 9.16
CA LEU A 262 -5.21 10.72 9.36
C LEU A 262 -5.01 11.41 8.00
N LYS A 263 -5.10 12.73 7.98
CA LYS A 263 -4.89 13.56 6.78
C LYS A 263 -3.66 14.45 6.96
N PHE A 264 -2.79 14.45 5.97
CA PHE A 264 -1.54 15.23 5.95
C PHE A 264 -1.53 16.29 4.85
N ILE A 265 -2.59 16.35 4.03
CA ILE A 265 -2.83 17.44 3.07
C ILE A 265 -3.25 18.71 3.78
N LYS A 266 -2.71 19.84 3.30
CA LYS A 266 -3.07 21.20 3.71
C LYS A 266 -4.48 21.57 3.24
#